data_AF-A0A915PVG9-F1
#
_entry.id   AF-A0A915PVG9-F1
#
_cell.length_a   1.000
_cell.length_b   1.000
_cell.length_c   1.000
_cell.angle_alpha   90.00
_cell.angle_beta   90.00
_cell.angle_gamma   90.00
#
_symmetry.space_group_name_H-M   'P 1'
#
loop_
_entity.id
_entity.type
_entity.pdbx_description
1 polymer ?
#
loop_
_entity_poly.entity_id
_entity_poly.type
_entity_poly.pdbx_seq_one_letter_code
_entity_poly.pdbx_strand_id
1 'polypeptide(L)'
;MRKLAAILVPLQLSLLSHLVHSMINFFISQAEMDRTLGLNVQLNYIENGTVNLYSVNFPYRININVSYVQYSWNTKVRDRSVHYAIRAASHDSVLIPLLHIPSRGKIPLKTETFTIEYRCAGVKAGKFDIQINFNFDWPSSANQTKISLKQEKLCTAREVRRAYGTFLYVFNW
;
A
#
# COMPACT_ATOMS: atom_id res chain seq x y z
N MET A 1 43.07 -45.97 -23.81
CA MET A 1 43.02 -44.70 -23.03
C MET A 1 42.64 -43.55 -23.97
N ARG A 2 41.38 -43.11 -23.97
CA ARG A 2 40.89 -41.78 -24.41
C ARG A 2 39.36 -41.80 -24.51
N LYS A 3 38.75 -40.69 -24.11
CA LYS A 3 37.33 -40.27 -24.27
C LYS A 3 36.33 -40.71 -23.20
N LEU A 4 36.47 -40.18 -21.98
CA LEU A 4 35.39 -40.12 -20.98
C LEU A 4 35.30 -38.73 -20.31
N ALA A 5 35.39 -37.64 -21.09
CA ALA A 5 35.48 -36.29 -20.51
C ALA A 5 34.64 -35.22 -21.23
N ALA A 6 33.53 -35.57 -21.90
CA ALA A 6 32.82 -34.59 -22.74
C ALA A 6 31.28 -34.64 -22.68
N ILE A 7 30.68 -35.24 -21.65
CA ILE A 7 29.19 -35.35 -21.57
C ILE A 7 28.58 -34.63 -20.35
N LEU A 8 29.39 -34.12 -19.42
CA LEU A 8 28.89 -33.48 -18.19
C LEU A 8 28.62 -31.96 -18.29
N VAL A 9 28.99 -31.30 -19.39
CA VAL A 9 28.85 -29.83 -19.52
C VAL A 9 27.46 -29.34 -20.01
N PRO A 10 26.69 -30.04 -20.87
CA PRO A 10 25.42 -29.48 -21.35
C PRO A 10 24.28 -29.57 -20.33
N LEU A 11 24.39 -30.45 -19.31
CA LEU A 11 23.33 -30.63 -18.31
C LEU A 11 23.29 -29.51 -17.26
N GLN A 12 24.38 -28.77 -17.10
CA GLN A 12 24.48 -27.70 -16.10
C GLN A 12 23.97 -26.35 -16.61
N LEU A 13 23.76 -26.21 -17.94
CA LEU A 13 23.17 -25.00 -18.53
C LEU A 13 21.63 -25.04 -18.63
N SER A 14 21.01 -26.21 -18.54
CA SER A 14 19.54 -26.36 -18.58
C SER A 14 18.85 -26.12 -17.24
N LEU A 15 19.59 -25.92 -16.14
CA LEU A 15 19.01 -25.68 -14.80
C LEU A 15 18.76 -24.20 -14.48
N LEU A 16 19.15 -23.27 -15.37
CA LEU A 16 18.98 -21.82 -15.16
C LEU A 16 17.71 -21.24 -15.78
N SER A 17 17.00 -22.02 -16.59
CA SER A 17 15.70 -21.65 -17.13
C SER A 17 14.60 -22.05 -16.15
N HIS A 18 14.03 -21.05 -15.45
CA HIS A 18 12.69 -21.01 -14.81
C HIS A 18 12.67 -20.36 -13.42
N LEU A 19 13.54 -19.39 -13.14
CA LEU A 19 13.20 -18.36 -12.16
C LEU A 19 12.46 -17.23 -12.88
N VAL A 20 11.25 -17.53 -13.39
CA VAL A 20 10.30 -16.47 -13.77
C VAL A 20 9.80 -15.85 -12.47
N HIS A 21 10.63 -15.02 -11.87
CA HIS A 21 10.26 -14.21 -10.73
C HIS A 21 9.14 -13.30 -11.19
N SER A 22 8.04 -13.37 -10.46
CA SER A 22 6.88 -12.56 -10.68
C SER A 22 7.20 -11.13 -10.23
N MET A 23 7.48 -10.24 -11.18
CA MET A 23 7.95 -8.89 -10.87
C MET A 23 6.76 -7.95 -10.65
N ILE A 24 6.32 -7.80 -9.40
CA ILE A 24 5.45 -6.69 -8.96
C ILE A 24 6.34 -5.56 -8.47
N ASN A 25 5.94 -4.33 -8.76
CA ASN A 25 6.39 -3.17 -8.02
C ASN A 25 5.18 -2.54 -7.32
N PHE A 26 5.33 -2.21 -6.04
CA PHE A 26 4.30 -1.56 -5.24
C PHE A 26 4.97 -0.57 -4.29
N PHE A 27 4.61 0.71 -4.42
CA PHE A 27 5.34 1.79 -3.78
C PHE A 27 4.48 3.05 -3.62
N ILE A 28 4.95 3.96 -2.78
CA ILE A 28 4.49 5.36 -2.73
C ILE A 28 5.55 6.19 -3.45
N SER A 29 5.14 6.94 -4.47
CA SER A 29 6.05 7.71 -5.31
C SER A 29 6.78 8.79 -4.52
N GLN A 30 7.92 9.24 -5.01
CA GLN A 30 8.68 10.34 -4.41
C GLN A 30 7.85 11.63 -4.28
N ALA A 31 7.06 11.96 -5.31
CA ALA A 31 6.16 13.11 -5.27
C ALA A 31 5.10 12.97 -4.17
N GLU A 32 4.58 11.77 -3.96
CA GLU A 32 3.59 11.52 -2.92
C GLU A 32 4.22 11.53 -1.52
N MET A 33 5.43 10.98 -1.36
CA MET A 33 6.20 11.06 -0.11
C MET A 33 6.53 12.49 0.29
N ASP A 34 6.87 13.34 -0.69
CA ASP A 34 7.08 14.76 -0.47
C ASP A 34 5.77 15.45 -0.07
N ARG A 35 4.67 15.17 -0.78
CA ARG A 35 3.36 15.77 -0.48
C ARG A 35 2.84 15.43 0.92
N THR A 36 3.04 14.21 1.40
CA THR A 36 2.45 13.74 2.67
C THR A 36 3.37 13.89 3.87
N LEU A 37 4.68 13.75 3.67
CA LEU A 37 5.69 13.73 4.74
C LEU A 37 6.79 14.79 4.56
N GLY A 38 6.86 15.48 3.43
CA GLY A 38 7.96 16.40 3.11
C GLY A 38 9.30 15.69 2.87
N LEU A 39 9.25 14.43 2.43
CA LEU A 39 10.43 13.61 2.19
C LEU A 39 10.66 13.38 0.70
N ASN A 40 11.84 13.79 0.23
CA ASN A 40 12.26 13.64 -1.15
C ASN A 40 12.84 12.23 -1.42
N VAL A 41 12.06 11.19 -1.12
CA VAL A 41 12.45 9.77 -1.28
C VAL A 41 11.26 8.94 -1.74
N GLN A 42 11.49 7.80 -2.39
CA GLN A 42 10.43 6.83 -2.71
C GLN A 42 10.33 5.75 -1.63
N LEU A 43 9.11 5.30 -1.30
CA LEU A 43 8.90 4.19 -0.37
C LEU A 43 8.46 2.94 -1.13
N ASN A 44 9.37 1.98 -1.28
CA ASN A 44 9.12 0.70 -1.95
C ASN A 44 8.64 -0.36 -0.95
N TYR A 45 7.42 -0.87 -1.10
CA TYR A 45 6.94 -2.03 -0.34
C TYR A 45 7.30 -3.35 -1.03
N ILE A 46 7.20 -3.39 -2.35
CA ILE A 46 7.60 -4.52 -3.18
C ILE A 46 8.42 -3.97 -4.35
N GLU A 47 9.59 -4.55 -4.58
CA GLU A 47 10.47 -4.21 -5.67
C GLU A 47 10.86 -5.47 -6.46
N ASN A 48 10.50 -5.50 -7.74
CA ASN A 48 10.70 -6.64 -8.63
C ASN A 48 10.24 -7.99 -8.02
N GLY A 49 9.14 -7.99 -7.26
CA GLY A 49 8.58 -9.17 -6.60
C GLY A 49 9.11 -9.46 -5.20
N THR A 50 10.16 -8.76 -4.75
CA THR A 50 10.72 -8.92 -3.41
C THR A 50 10.04 -7.97 -2.45
N VAL A 51 9.50 -8.49 -1.35
CA VAL A 51 8.88 -7.69 -0.29
C VAL A 51 9.96 -7.03 0.55
N ASN A 52 9.90 -5.70 0.69
CA ASN A 52 10.74 -4.96 1.62
C ASN A 52 10.15 -5.07 3.04
N LEU A 53 10.70 -5.98 3.84
CA LEU A 53 10.24 -6.23 5.21
C LEU A 53 10.35 -5.01 6.12
N TYR A 54 11.31 -4.11 5.87
CA TYR A 54 11.43 -2.88 6.64
C TYR A 54 10.23 -1.95 6.35
N SER A 55 9.95 -1.72 5.06
CA SER A 55 8.88 -0.83 4.63
C SER A 55 7.48 -1.31 5.03
N VAL A 56 7.21 -2.62 4.98
CA VAL A 56 5.89 -3.15 5.38
C VAL A 56 5.67 -3.13 6.89
N ASN A 57 6.74 -3.25 7.68
CA ASN A 57 6.66 -3.26 9.15
C ASN A 57 6.67 -1.85 9.75
N PHE A 58 7.22 -0.87 9.04
CA PHE A 58 7.24 0.52 9.46
C PHE A 58 5.86 1.17 9.26
N PRO A 59 5.25 1.76 10.30
CA PRO A 59 3.96 2.42 10.17
C PRO A 59 4.07 3.71 9.35
N TYR A 60 3.37 3.77 8.22
CA TYR A 60 3.28 4.99 7.43
C TYR A 60 2.34 6.00 8.09
N ARG A 61 2.89 7.13 8.53
CA ARG A 61 2.14 8.15 9.28
C ARG A 61 1.51 9.18 8.35
N ILE A 62 0.20 9.40 8.50
CA ILE A 62 -0.60 10.31 7.70
C ILE A 62 -1.03 11.48 8.60
N ASN A 63 -0.57 12.68 8.25
CA ASN A 63 -0.84 13.89 9.03
C ASN A 63 -2.33 14.30 8.94
N ILE A 64 -2.78 15.15 9.88
CA ILE A 64 -4.16 15.66 10.01
C ILE A 64 -4.67 16.23 8.68
N ASN A 65 -3.85 17.03 8.00
CA ASN A 65 -4.20 17.74 6.77
C ASN A 65 -4.22 16.85 5.51
N VAL A 66 -3.76 15.60 5.61
CA VAL A 66 -3.74 14.64 4.50
C VAL A 66 -4.96 13.73 4.63
N SER A 67 -5.87 13.82 3.68
CA SER A 67 -7.08 12.99 3.63
C SER A 67 -6.90 11.70 2.82
N TYR A 68 -5.86 11.59 2.00
CA TYR A 68 -5.62 10.41 1.17
C TYR A 68 -4.15 10.19 0.88
N VAL A 69 -3.82 8.94 0.53
CA VAL A 69 -2.51 8.53 0.04
C VAL A 69 -2.66 7.85 -1.32
N GLN A 70 -1.83 8.25 -2.27
CA GLN A 70 -1.74 7.64 -3.59
C GLN A 70 -0.67 6.54 -3.60
N TYR A 71 -1.07 5.36 -4.04
CA TYR A 71 -0.18 4.23 -4.24
C TYR A 71 0.07 4.03 -5.72
N SER A 72 1.26 3.55 -6.05
CA SER A 72 1.68 3.21 -7.40
C SER A 72 2.01 1.73 -7.47
N TRP A 73 1.59 1.08 -8.55
CA TRP A 73 1.91 -0.33 -8.78
C TRP A 73 2.02 -0.66 -10.26
N ASN A 74 2.77 -1.73 -10.54
CA ASN A 74 2.77 -2.37 -11.85
C ASN A 74 3.22 -3.82 -11.72
N THR A 75 3.10 -4.55 -12.83
CA THR A 75 3.76 -5.82 -13.02
C THR A 75 4.46 -5.90 -14.38
N LYS A 76 5.61 -6.57 -14.43
CA LYS A 76 6.30 -6.88 -15.69
C LYS A 76 5.90 -8.23 -16.29
N VAL A 77 5.00 -8.96 -15.62
CA VAL A 77 4.54 -10.29 -16.07
C VAL A 77 3.52 -10.12 -17.21
N ARG A 78 3.92 -10.46 -18.44
CA ARG A 78 3.07 -10.31 -19.64
C ARG A 78 2.30 -11.56 -20.01
N ASP A 79 2.89 -12.72 -19.78
CA ASP A 79 2.36 -14.00 -20.27
C ASP A 79 1.11 -14.44 -19.50
N ARG A 80 0.87 -13.86 -18.32
CA ARG A 80 -0.20 -14.28 -17.42
C ARG A 80 -0.63 -13.14 -16.49
N SER A 81 -1.94 -12.99 -16.28
CA SER A 81 -2.49 -11.90 -15.45
C SER A 81 -2.18 -12.10 -13.97
N VAL A 82 -1.86 -11.01 -13.29
CA VAL A 82 -1.62 -10.97 -11.84
C VAL A 82 -2.85 -10.45 -11.17
N HIS A 83 -3.36 -11.17 -10.18
CA HIS A 83 -4.56 -10.76 -9.47
C HIS A 83 -4.20 -10.19 -8.11
N TYR A 84 -4.99 -9.21 -7.67
CA TYR A 84 -4.90 -8.69 -6.30
C TYR A 84 -6.24 -8.86 -5.60
N ALA A 85 -6.17 -9.00 -4.27
CA ALA A 85 -7.26 -8.75 -3.35
C ALA A 85 -6.76 -7.79 -2.27
N ILE A 86 -7.56 -6.78 -1.93
CA ILE A 86 -7.21 -5.73 -0.98
C ILE A 86 -8.33 -5.56 0.06
N ARG A 87 -7.92 -5.37 1.32
CA ARG A 87 -8.82 -4.98 2.41
C ARG A 87 -8.12 -3.96 3.30
N ALA A 88 -8.77 -2.83 3.56
CA ALA A 88 -8.33 -1.85 4.55
C ALA A 88 -9.32 -1.81 5.72
N ALA A 89 -8.81 -1.76 6.94
CA ALA A 89 -9.64 -1.64 8.14
C ALA A 89 -8.90 -0.84 9.23
N SER A 90 -9.67 -0.08 10.01
CA SER A 90 -9.21 0.48 11.29
C SER A 90 -9.86 -0.28 12.43
N HIS A 91 -9.20 -0.32 13.59
CA HIS A 91 -9.76 -0.90 14.81
C HIS A 91 -10.82 0.00 15.45
N ASP A 92 -10.75 1.32 15.20
CA ASP A 92 -11.65 2.30 15.78
C ASP A 92 -12.59 2.87 14.71
N SER A 93 -13.89 2.84 14.98
CA SER A 93 -14.94 3.42 14.11
C SER A 93 -14.78 4.93 13.86
N VAL A 94 -13.98 5.63 14.66
CA VAL A 94 -13.63 7.05 14.46
C VAL A 94 -12.88 7.27 13.14
N LEU A 95 -12.23 6.24 12.60
CA LEU A 95 -11.49 6.32 11.36
C LEU A 95 -11.98 5.28 10.35
N ILE A 96 -12.38 5.74 9.16
CA ILE A 96 -12.82 4.87 8.08
C ILE A 96 -11.85 5.02 6.89
N PRO A 97 -11.09 3.97 6.54
CA PRO A 97 -10.36 3.93 5.29
C PRO A 97 -11.29 3.55 4.12
N LEU A 98 -11.22 4.30 3.03
CA LEU A 98 -12.00 4.05 1.81
C LEU A 98 -11.06 3.72 0.65
N LEU A 99 -11.28 2.58 0.02
CA LEU A 99 -10.52 2.13 -1.15
C LEU A 99 -11.14 2.72 -2.41
N HIS A 100 -10.38 3.51 -3.18
CA HIS A 100 -10.81 4.03 -4.48
C HIS A 100 -10.37 3.10 -5.62
N ILE A 101 -10.49 1.80 -5.40
CA ILE A 101 -10.33 0.70 -6.37
C ILE A 101 -11.22 -0.47 -5.95
N PRO A 102 -11.56 -1.38 -6.89
CA PRO A 102 -12.21 -2.63 -6.54
C PRO A 102 -11.43 -3.42 -5.48
N SER A 103 -12.14 -4.16 -4.62
CA SER A 103 -11.48 -5.01 -3.61
C SER A 103 -10.71 -6.19 -4.21
N ARG A 104 -10.97 -6.52 -5.48
CA ARG A 104 -10.25 -7.52 -6.27
C ARG A 104 -10.12 -7.06 -7.71
N GLY A 105 -9.00 -7.36 -8.35
CA GLY A 105 -8.78 -6.99 -9.74
C GLY A 105 -7.49 -7.56 -10.30
N LYS A 106 -7.00 -6.94 -11.39
CA LYS A 106 -5.72 -7.28 -12.01
C LYS A 106 -4.72 -6.16 -11.80
N ILE A 107 -3.45 -6.50 -11.63
CA ILE A 107 -2.37 -5.51 -11.60
C ILE A 107 -2.04 -5.09 -13.03
N PRO A 108 -1.92 -3.79 -13.31
CA PRO A 108 -1.62 -3.28 -14.64
C PRO A 108 -0.16 -3.50 -15.06
N LEU A 109 0.06 -3.61 -16.37
CA LEU A 109 1.39 -3.74 -16.96
C LEU A 109 2.17 -2.41 -16.96
N LYS A 110 1.45 -1.29 -17.01
CA LYS A 110 2.01 0.05 -16.85
C LYS A 110 1.83 0.49 -15.41
N THR A 111 2.67 1.41 -14.95
CA THR A 111 2.47 2.04 -13.64
C THR A 111 1.15 2.80 -13.65
N GLU A 112 0.19 2.31 -12.87
CA GLU A 112 -1.03 3.03 -12.55
C GLU A 112 -1.04 3.36 -11.07
N THR A 113 -1.95 4.24 -10.70
CA THR A 113 -2.11 4.68 -9.33
C THR A 113 -3.53 4.45 -8.84
N PHE A 114 -3.64 4.26 -7.54
CA PHE A 114 -4.92 4.25 -6.85
C PHE A 114 -4.80 4.97 -5.52
N THR A 115 -5.94 5.27 -4.92
CA THR A 115 -5.99 6.08 -3.71
C THR A 115 -6.69 5.34 -2.58
N ILE A 116 -6.19 5.54 -1.38
CA ILE A 116 -6.90 5.20 -0.14
C ILE A 116 -7.19 6.51 0.58
N GLU A 117 -8.46 6.81 0.79
CA GLU A 117 -8.94 7.97 1.56
C GLU A 117 -9.11 7.58 3.03
N TYR A 118 -8.81 8.49 3.95
CA TYR A 118 -8.87 8.30 5.40
C TYR A 118 -9.81 9.35 6.00
N ARG A 119 -11.01 8.92 6.39
CA ARG A 119 -12.03 9.82 6.97
C ARG A 119 -12.06 9.72 8.48
N CYS A 120 -11.68 10.81 9.13
CA CYS A 120 -11.86 10.98 10.57
C CYS A 120 -13.28 11.49 10.86
N ALA A 121 -14.01 10.83 11.76
CA ALA A 121 -15.34 11.26 12.20
C ALA A 121 -15.33 12.62 12.90
N GLY A 122 -14.20 12.99 13.50
CA GLY A 122 -14.03 14.26 14.20
C GLY A 122 -14.60 14.30 15.62
N VAL A 123 -14.94 13.15 16.18
CA VAL A 123 -15.44 13.04 17.57
C VAL A 123 -14.32 12.92 18.60
N LYS A 124 -13.14 12.43 18.18
CA LYS A 124 -11.99 12.17 19.05
C LYS A 124 -10.70 12.56 18.32
N ALA A 125 -9.85 13.32 19.01
CA ALA A 125 -8.50 13.60 18.56
C ALA A 125 -7.58 12.44 18.94
N GLY A 126 -6.62 12.12 18.08
CA GLY A 126 -5.64 11.08 18.37
C GLY A 126 -4.97 10.48 17.14
N LYS A 127 -4.17 9.47 17.42
CA LYS A 127 -3.53 8.59 16.44
C LYS A 127 -4.32 7.30 16.34
N PHE A 128 -4.68 6.92 15.12
CA PHE A 128 -5.49 5.74 14.86
C PHE A 128 -4.78 4.84 13.86
N ASP A 129 -4.69 3.56 14.19
CA ASP A 129 -3.98 2.58 13.38
C ASP A 129 -4.92 2.01 12.30
N ILE A 130 -4.36 1.80 11.11
CA ILE A 130 -5.01 1.19 9.96
C ILE A 130 -4.16 0.04 9.48
N GLN A 131 -4.81 -1.07 9.18
CA GLN A 131 -4.17 -2.22 8.55
C GLN A 131 -4.71 -2.39 7.14
N ILE A 132 -3.81 -2.40 6.16
CA ILE A 132 -4.14 -2.70 4.76
C ILE A 132 -3.50 -4.02 4.38
N ASN A 133 -4.34 -5.01 4.08
CA ASN A 133 -3.90 -6.33 3.67
C ASN A 133 -4.06 -6.48 2.16
N PHE A 134 -2.97 -6.87 1.51
CA PHE A 134 -2.97 -7.28 0.11
C PHE A 134 -2.66 -8.77 0.00
N ASN A 135 -3.39 -9.43 -0.89
CA ASN A 135 -3.03 -10.74 -1.41
C ASN A 135 -2.80 -10.63 -2.91
N PHE A 136 -1.60 -10.92 -3.36
CA PHE A 136 -1.27 -10.99 -4.77
C PHE A 136 -1.18 -12.46 -5.19
N ASP A 137 -2.09 -12.85 -6.08
CA ASP A 137 -2.22 -14.21 -6.57
C ASP A 137 -1.64 -14.33 -7.99
N TRP A 138 -0.79 -15.32 -8.17
CA TRP A 138 -0.28 -15.70 -9.47
C TRP A 138 -1.14 -16.81 -10.09
N PRO A 139 -1.14 -16.95 -11.43
CA PRO A 139 -1.90 -18.00 -12.10
C PRO A 139 -1.49 -19.43 -11.72
N SER A 140 -0.29 -19.59 -11.13
CA SER A 140 0.06 -20.76 -10.34
C SER A 140 -0.24 -20.46 -8.87
N SER A 141 -1.19 -21.17 -8.28
CA SER A 141 -1.58 -21.07 -6.86
C SER A 141 -0.44 -21.37 -5.88
N ALA A 142 0.69 -21.91 -6.36
CA ALA A 142 1.87 -22.16 -5.55
C ALA A 142 2.58 -20.87 -5.10
N ASN A 143 2.37 -19.76 -5.81
CA ASN A 143 3.01 -18.49 -5.49
C ASN A 143 1.93 -17.46 -5.10
N GLN A 144 1.86 -17.13 -3.81
CA GLN A 144 1.06 -16.01 -3.30
C GLN A 144 1.98 -15.05 -2.56
N THR A 145 1.84 -13.75 -2.79
CA THR A 145 2.52 -12.72 -2.01
C THR A 145 1.51 -11.98 -1.16
N LYS A 146 1.58 -12.19 0.16
CA LYS A 146 0.72 -11.53 1.14
C LYS A 146 1.53 -10.47 1.86
N ILE A 147 1.03 -9.23 1.85
CA ILE A 147 1.63 -8.14 2.61
C ILE A 147 0.55 -7.45 3.45
N SER A 148 0.96 -7.00 4.64
CA SER A 148 0.12 -6.22 5.54
C SER A 148 0.84 -4.91 5.83
N LEU A 149 0.32 -3.82 5.31
CA LEU A 149 0.83 -2.48 5.58
C LEU A 149 0.26 -1.98 6.89
N LYS A 150 1.12 -1.38 7.70
CA LYS A 150 0.73 -0.62 8.90
C LYS A 150 0.69 0.86 8.56
N GLN A 151 -0.38 1.53 8.95
CA GLN A 151 -0.47 2.98 8.83
C GLN A 151 -1.04 3.60 10.09
N GLU A 152 -0.76 4.88 10.26
CA GLU A 152 -1.23 5.69 11.38
C GLU A 152 -1.83 6.98 10.84
N LYS A 153 -3.12 7.21 11.05
CA LYS A 153 -3.75 8.50 10.72
C LYS A 153 -3.85 9.35 11.98
N LEU A 154 -3.42 10.60 11.88
CA LEU A 154 -3.71 11.62 12.87
C LEU A 154 -5.07 12.26 12.55
N CYS A 155 -5.93 12.28 13.56
CA CYS A 155 -7.25 12.90 13.52
C CYS A 155 -7.36 13.94 14.63
N THR A 156 -8.17 14.98 14.38
CA THR A 156 -8.54 15.99 15.36
C THR A 156 -10.02 15.87 15.70
N ALA A 157 -10.39 16.27 16.92
CA ALA A 157 -11.79 16.52 17.24
C ALA A 157 -12.23 17.82 16.56
N ARG A 158 -13.47 17.86 16.05
CA ARG A 158 -14.06 19.09 15.57
C ARG A 158 -14.28 19.99 16.78
N GLU A 159 -13.64 21.17 16.78
CA GLU A 159 -14.04 22.24 17.67
C GLU A 159 -15.45 22.67 17.26
N VAL A 160 -16.47 22.20 17.99
CA VAL A 160 -17.76 22.88 17.98
C VAL A 160 -17.48 24.22 18.65
N ARG A 161 -17.17 25.26 17.85
CA ARG A 161 -17.23 26.64 18.33
C ARG A 161 -18.62 26.81 18.91
N ARG A 162 -18.70 26.77 20.24
CA ARG A 162 -19.91 27.03 21.01
C ARG A 162 -20.39 28.41 20.57
N ALA A 163 -21.38 28.46 19.69
CA ALA A 163 -22.20 29.63 19.43
C ALA A 163 -23.12 29.96 20.65
N TYR A 164 -22.64 29.67 21.87
CA TYR A 164 -23.28 30.01 23.14
C TYR A 164 -22.77 31.34 23.70
N GLY A 165 -21.81 32.00 23.04
CA GLY A 165 -21.31 33.32 23.43
C GLY A 165 -22.10 34.51 22.86
N THR A 166 -22.96 34.30 21.85
CA THR A 166 -23.66 35.41 21.16
C THR A 166 -25.13 35.53 21.58
N PHE A 167 -25.72 34.52 22.22
CA PHE A 167 -27.13 34.58 22.66
C PHE A 167 -27.35 35.26 24.02
N LEU A 168 -26.31 35.42 24.84
CA LEU A 168 -26.43 36.08 26.15
C LEU A 168 -26.42 37.61 26.09
N TYR A 169 -26.16 38.22 24.93
CA TYR A 169 -26.18 39.68 24.75
C TYR A 169 -27.46 40.21 24.08
N VAL A 170 -28.41 39.35 23.73
CA VAL A 170 -29.63 39.75 22.99
C VAL A 170 -30.89 39.84 23.87
N PHE A 171 -30.82 39.47 25.16
CA PHE A 171 -31.94 39.57 26.10
C PHE A 171 -31.71 40.59 27.23
N ASN A 172 -31.12 41.74 26.89
CA ASN A 172 -30.99 42.84 27.84
C ASN A 172 -31.45 44.16 27.20
N TRP A 173 -32.70 44.21 26.74
CA TRP A 173 -33.53 45.40 26.55
C TRP A 173 -35.00 45.00 26.62
#